data_AF-A0A6A4H242-F1
#
_entry.id   AF-A0A6A4H242-F1
#
_cell.length_a   1.000
_cell.length_b   1.000
_cell.length_c   1.000
_cell.angle_alpha   90.00
_cell.angle_beta   90.00
_cell.angle_gamma   90.00
#
_symmetry.space_group_name_H-M   'P 1'
#
loop_
_entity.id
_entity.type
_entity.pdbx_description
1 polymer ?
#
loop_
_entity_poly.entity_id
_entity_poly.type
_entity_poly.pdbx_seq_one_letter_code
_entity_poly.pdbx_strand_id
1 'polypeptide(L)'
;MAVPAAGNHDQLANGAGAPVPTLPSQPSSRVRMLIAVFKREDVSLEAFQHYWRTTHSKVFLGTTIVKQNILRYEQTRGFRMYVDEEIRTLVKGLGGNTVDWDGAVLYEAESFKKISDVFVDTEFIREVVTSEQRFIDRDRAKVIPVNFIPFLDL
;
A
#
# COMPACT_ATOMS: atom_id res chain seq x y z
N MET A 1 -30.45 -45.91 47.45
CA MET A 1 -31.21 -44.63 47.53
C MET A 1 -30.28 -43.55 46.99
N ALA A 2 -30.28 -43.27 45.69
CA ALA A 2 -31.24 -42.44 44.95
C ALA A 2 -31.00 -40.93 45.20
N VAL A 3 -30.22 -40.34 44.30
CA VAL A 3 -30.06 -38.89 44.06
C VAL A 3 -31.30 -38.42 43.29
N PRO A 4 -31.94 -37.28 43.63
CA PRO A 4 -32.98 -36.73 42.78
C PRO A 4 -32.39 -35.84 41.67
N ALA A 5 -32.85 -36.20 40.47
CA ALA A 5 -32.95 -35.57 39.16
C ALA A 5 -32.44 -34.15 38.87
N ALA A 6 -31.86 -34.09 37.67
CA ALA A 6 -31.51 -32.94 36.85
C ALA A 6 -32.68 -31.99 36.54
N GLY A 7 -32.38 -30.69 36.52
CA GLY A 7 -33.14 -29.67 35.79
C GLY A 7 -32.39 -29.32 34.51
N ASN A 8 -32.99 -29.67 33.37
CA ASN A 8 -32.52 -29.36 32.02
C ASN A 8 -32.44 -27.85 31.77
N HIS A 9 -31.26 -27.36 31.39
CA HIS A 9 -31.09 -26.13 30.61
C HIS A 9 -30.34 -26.44 29.31
N ASP A 10 -30.72 -27.53 28.63
CA ASP A 10 -30.41 -27.74 27.22
C ASP A 10 -31.67 -27.47 26.40
N GLN A 11 -31.85 -26.21 25.99
CA GLN A 11 -32.73 -25.86 24.88
C GLN A 11 -32.45 -24.44 24.37
N LEU A 12 -31.35 -24.29 23.63
CA LEU A 12 -31.23 -23.35 22.51
C LEU A 12 -30.44 -24.10 21.41
N ALA A 13 -31.11 -25.02 20.71
CA ALA A 13 -31.62 -24.76 19.37
C ALA A 13 -30.51 -24.39 18.35
N ASN A 14 -29.98 -25.44 17.71
CA ASN A 14 -29.75 -25.54 16.26
C ASN A 14 -29.91 -24.22 15.47
N GLY A 15 -28.88 -23.37 15.49
CA GLY A 15 -28.60 -22.46 14.39
C GLY A 15 -27.63 -23.17 13.46
N ALA A 16 -27.97 -23.34 12.18
CA ALA A 16 -27.00 -23.73 11.17
C ALA A 16 -25.79 -22.79 11.30
N GLY A 17 -24.67 -23.31 11.84
CA GLY A 17 -23.47 -22.51 12.04
C GLY A 17 -23.12 -21.90 10.70
N ALA A 18 -23.08 -20.56 10.64
CA ALA A 18 -22.65 -19.86 9.44
C ALA A 18 -21.35 -20.52 8.95
N PRO A 19 -21.20 -20.81 7.65
CA PRO A 19 -20.02 -21.48 7.15
C PRO A 19 -18.79 -20.71 7.64
N VAL A 20 -17.93 -21.41 8.38
CA VAL A 20 -16.65 -20.84 8.83
C VAL A 20 -15.93 -20.35 7.57
N PRO A 21 -15.55 -19.06 7.47
CA PRO A 21 -14.85 -18.56 6.30
C PRO A 21 -13.63 -19.42 6.03
N THR A 22 -13.60 -20.06 4.86
CA THR A 22 -12.45 -20.87 4.46
C THR A 22 -11.33 -19.90 4.13
N LEU A 23 -10.20 -20.01 4.84
CA LEU A 23 -9.03 -19.17 4.55
C LEU A 23 -8.57 -19.44 3.11
N PRO A 24 -8.22 -18.40 2.32
CA PRO A 24 -7.75 -18.60 0.96
C PRO A 24 -6.50 -19.50 0.96
N SER A 25 -6.50 -20.46 0.05
CA SER A 25 -5.40 -21.38 -0.15
C SER A 25 -4.21 -20.62 -0.76
N GLN A 26 -3.16 -20.51 0.06
CA GLN A 26 -1.82 -19.98 -0.24
C GLN A 26 -1.75 -18.46 -0.51
N PRO A 27 -0.99 -17.69 0.29
CA PRO A 27 -0.71 -16.29 -0.03
C PRO A 27 -0.13 -16.16 -1.44
N SER A 28 -0.44 -15.07 -2.14
CA SER A 28 0.32 -14.68 -3.34
C SER A 28 1.81 -14.74 -3.01
N SER A 29 2.59 -15.44 -3.82
CA SER A 29 4.05 -15.47 -3.66
C SER A 29 4.71 -14.12 -3.99
N ARG A 30 3.93 -13.17 -4.50
CA ARG A 30 4.40 -11.83 -4.86
C ARG A 30 4.55 -10.97 -3.61
N VAL A 31 5.58 -10.14 -3.64
CA VAL A 31 5.83 -9.17 -2.58
C VAL A 31 5.34 -7.79 -3.01
N ARG A 32 5.03 -6.94 -2.04
CA ARG A 32 4.73 -5.53 -2.30
C ARG A 32 5.63 -4.60 -1.50
N MET A 33 5.87 -3.41 -2.03
CA MET A 33 6.60 -2.34 -1.37
C MET A 33 5.86 -1.03 -1.52
N LEU A 34 5.50 -0.42 -0.40
CA LEU A 34 4.94 0.91 -0.33
C LEU A 34 6.08 1.91 -0.09
N ILE A 35 6.11 2.99 -0.86
CA ILE A 35 7.01 4.12 -0.62
C ILE A 35 6.17 5.37 -0.37
N ALA A 36 6.31 5.93 0.82
CA ALA A 36 5.81 7.24 1.16
C ALA A 36 6.76 8.31 0.66
N VAL A 37 6.22 9.35 0.02
CA VAL A 37 7.02 10.35 -0.67
C VAL A 37 6.62 11.75 -0.25
N PHE A 38 7.64 12.57 -0.05
CA PHE A 38 7.52 13.96 0.39
C PHE A 38 8.03 14.86 -0.71
N LYS A 39 7.30 15.93 -1.01
CA LYS A 39 7.78 16.93 -1.95
C LYS A 39 8.93 17.72 -1.29
N ARG A 40 9.79 18.32 -2.11
CA ARG A 40 10.72 19.34 -1.62
C ARG A 40 9.98 20.54 -1.04
N GLU A 41 10.60 21.22 -0.08
CA GLU A 41 9.99 22.39 0.58
C GLU A 41 9.69 23.53 -0.40
N ASP A 42 10.60 23.75 -1.36
CA ASP A 42 10.52 24.82 -2.36
C ASP A 42 9.60 24.52 -3.56
N VAL A 43 9.03 23.30 -3.62
CA VAL A 43 8.13 22.89 -4.69
C VAL A 43 6.68 22.99 -4.22
N SER A 44 5.81 23.65 -4.98
CA SER A 44 4.39 23.68 -4.66
C SER A 44 3.78 22.29 -4.78
N LEU A 45 2.74 22.02 -4.00
CA LEU A 45 2.07 20.73 -4.06
C LEU A 45 1.49 20.44 -5.44
N GLU A 46 0.91 21.44 -6.10
CA GLU A 46 0.38 21.32 -7.46
C GLU A 46 1.48 20.96 -8.47
N ALA A 47 2.63 21.65 -8.40
CA ALA A 47 3.77 21.38 -9.27
C ALA A 47 4.31 19.95 -9.06
N PHE A 48 4.43 19.52 -7.80
CA PHE A 48 4.79 18.15 -7.45
C PHE A 48 3.85 17.14 -8.10
N GLN A 49 2.54 17.30 -7.92
CA GLN A 49 1.55 16.34 -8.44
C GLN A 49 1.51 16.30 -9.95
N HIS A 50 1.59 17.47 -10.59
CA HIS A 50 1.62 17.56 -12.04
C HIS A 50 2.85 16.81 -12.56
N TYR A 51 4.05 17.17 -12.09
CA TYR A 51 5.29 16.55 -12.55
C TYR A 51 5.33 15.05 -12.24
N TRP A 52 4.91 14.65 -11.04
CA TRP A 52 4.80 13.26 -10.61
C TRP A 52 3.99 12.44 -11.63
N ARG A 53 2.78 12.90 -11.93
CA ARG A 53 1.80 12.13 -12.71
C ARG A 53 2.10 12.18 -14.21
N THR A 54 2.51 13.31 -14.75
CA THR A 54 2.60 13.51 -16.20
C THR A 54 3.99 13.26 -16.78
N THR A 55 5.02 13.37 -15.95
CA THR A 55 6.43 13.31 -16.37
C THR A 55 7.18 12.18 -15.68
N HIS A 56 7.30 12.23 -14.35
CA HIS A 56 8.10 11.26 -13.59
C HIS A 56 7.62 9.82 -13.78
N SER A 57 6.30 9.59 -13.73
CA SER A 57 5.70 8.27 -13.98
C SER A 57 6.15 7.64 -15.32
N LYS A 58 6.26 8.46 -16.38
CA LYS A 58 6.72 7.99 -17.70
C LYS A 58 8.22 7.68 -17.70
N VAL A 59 9.02 8.48 -17.00
CA VAL A 59 10.46 8.21 -16.85
C VAL A 59 10.67 6.89 -16.11
N PHE A 60 10.00 6.72 -14.96
CA PHE A 60 10.04 5.49 -14.16
C PHE A 60 9.65 4.25 -14.99
N LEU A 61 8.46 4.28 -15.60
CA LEU A 61 7.94 3.19 -16.44
C LEU A 61 8.72 3.02 -17.75
N GLY A 62 9.54 3.99 -18.13
CA GLY A 62 10.37 3.98 -19.33
C GLY A 62 11.60 3.09 -19.21
N THR A 63 12.16 2.96 -17.99
CA THR A 63 13.41 2.23 -17.74
C THR A 63 13.26 0.73 -17.96
N THR A 64 14.34 0.09 -18.43
CA THR A 64 14.36 -1.34 -18.75
C THR A 64 14.19 -2.18 -17.48
N ILE A 65 14.91 -1.82 -16.41
CA ILE A 65 14.89 -2.57 -15.16
C ILE A 65 13.50 -2.59 -14.50
N VAL A 66 12.75 -1.47 -14.57
CA VAL A 66 11.39 -1.41 -14.04
C VAL A 66 10.47 -2.34 -14.82
N LYS A 67 10.52 -2.31 -16.16
CA LYS A 67 9.68 -3.18 -17.01
C LYS A 67 9.96 -4.67 -16.80
N GLN A 68 11.19 -5.03 -16.42
CA GLN A 68 11.59 -6.41 -16.19
C GLN A 68 11.22 -6.94 -14.80
N ASN A 69 11.20 -6.06 -13.79
CA ASN A 69 11.13 -6.50 -12.39
C ASN A 69 9.84 -6.10 -11.66
N ILE A 70 9.12 -5.07 -12.13
CA ILE A 70 7.90 -4.56 -11.49
C ILE A 70 6.68 -5.08 -12.24
N LEU A 71 5.85 -5.87 -11.56
CA LEU A 71 4.63 -6.48 -12.10
C LEU A 71 3.44 -5.53 -12.06
N ARG A 72 3.38 -4.69 -11.01
CA ARG A 72 2.33 -3.68 -10.83
C ARG A 72 2.93 -2.43 -10.20
N TYR A 73 2.55 -1.29 -10.74
CA TYR A 73 2.90 0.03 -10.24
C TYR A 73 1.61 0.81 -10.01
N GLU A 74 1.41 1.26 -8.79
CA GLU A 74 0.31 2.15 -8.41
C GLU A 74 0.90 3.39 -7.76
N GLN A 75 0.29 4.54 -8.02
CA GLN A 75 0.65 5.80 -7.39
C GLN A 75 -0.61 6.51 -6.91
N THR A 76 -0.48 7.31 -5.86
CA THR A 76 -1.58 8.16 -5.40
C THR A 76 -2.05 9.08 -6.53
N ARG A 77 -3.36 9.30 -6.63
CA ARG A 77 -4.01 9.88 -7.82
C ARG A 77 -3.76 11.40 -8.03
N GLY A 78 -2.80 11.99 -7.32
CA GLY A 78 -2.66 13.45 -7.20
C GLY A 78 -3.70 13.99 -6.23
N PHE A 79 -3.41 15.15 -5.63
CA PHE A 79 -3.70 15.49 -4.22
C PHE A 79 -2.78 14.68 -3.29
N ARG A 80 -2.38 15.19 -2.11
CA ARG A 80 -1.65 14.44 -1.05
C ARG A 80 -2.27 13.03 -0.88
N MET A 81 -1.90 12.27 0.14
CA MET A 81 -3.00 11.56 0.82
C MET A 81 -3.98 12.58 1.45
N TYR A 82 -4.57 13.49 0.64
CA TYR A 82 -5.80 14.21 0.88
C TYR A 82 -6.88 13.14 0.84
N VAL A 83 -6.91 12.40 1.93
CA VAL A 83 -8.05 12.50 2.81
C VAL A 83 -8.67 13.91 2.65
N ASP A 84 -9.70 14.00 1.81
CA ASP A 84 -10.68 15.10 1.77
C ASP A 84 -11.02 15.52 3.21
N GLU A 85 -11.39 16.78 3.48
CA GLU A 85 -11.91 17.16 4.81
C GLU A 85 -13.00 16.19 5.31
N GLU A 86 -13.81 15.63 4.39
CA GLU A 86 -14.74 14.53 4.65
C GLU A 86 -14.02 13.28 5.19
N ILE A 87 -13.01 12.76 4.48
CA ILE A 87 -12.27 11.58 4.94
C ILE A 87 -11.47 11.93 6.22
N ARG A 88 -11.08 13.20 6.46
CA ARG A 88 -10.31 13.62 7.65
C ARG A 88 -11.22 13.59 8.85
N THR A 89 -12.41 14.12 8.66
CA THR A 89 -13.51 14.06 9.62
C THR A 89 -13.87 12.61 9.91
N LEU A 90 -13.99 11.75 8.89
CA LEU A 90 -14.25 10.32 9.04
C LEU A 90 -13.15 9.62 9.86
N VAL A 91 -11.88 9.75 9.45
CA VAL A 91 -10.75 9.11 10.13
C VAL A 91 -10.66 9.58 11.58
N LYS A 92 -10.84 10.88 11.83
CA LYS A 92 -10.86 11.44 13.18
C LYS A 92 -12.06 10.95 13.99
N GLY A 93 -13.23 10.82 13.37
CA GLY A 93 -14.44 10.26 13.99
C GLY A 93 -14.26 8.80 14.41
N LEU A 94 -13.39 8.06 13.71
CA LEU A 94 -12.97 6.69 14.08
C LEU A 94 -11.82 6.67 15.10
N GLY A 95 -11.38 7.83 15.63
CA GLY A 95 -10.25 7.94 16.56
C GLY A 95 -8.88 7.77 15.89
N GLY A 96 -8.82 7.76 14.57
CA GLY A 96 -7.58 7.62 13.79
C GLY A 96 -6.89 8.95 13.49
N ASN A 97 -5.64 8.86 13.04
CA ASN A 97 -4.86 9.98 12.52
C ASN A 97 -4.56 9.76 11.04
N THR A 98 -4.48 10.86 10.30
CA THR A 98 -4.02 10.84 8.91
C THR A 98 -2.51 10.98 8.87
N VAL A 99 -1.90 10.49 7.79
CA VAL A 99 -0.46 10.71 7.53
C VAL A 99 -0.26 11.94 6.65
N ASP A 100 0.93 12.53 6.73
CA ASP A 100 1.30 13.79 6.11
C ASP A 100 2.09 13.64 4.79
N TRP A 101 2.01 12.46 4.16
CA TRP A 101 2.73 12.17 2.92
C TRP A 101 2.16 12.96 1.73
N ASP A 102 3.04 13.50 0.90
CA ASP A 102 2.64 14.24 -0.30
C ASP A 102 2.26 13.32 -1.46
N GLY A 103 2.79 12.10 -1.46
CA GLY A 103 2.38 11.03 -2.36
C GLY A 103 2.78 9.67 -1.82
N ALA A 104 2.29 8.61 -2.47
CA ALA A 104 2.76 7.26 -2.22
C ALA A 104 2.73 6.43 -3.50
N VAL A 105 3.60 5.42 -3.55
CA VAL A 105 3.64 4.42 -4.62
C VAL A 105 3.65 3.02 -4.03
N LEU A 106 2.96 2.10 -4.70
CA LEU A 106 2.96 0.69 -4.36
C LEU A 106 3.52 -0.10 -5.55
N TYR A 107 4.56 -0.87 -5.27
CA TYR A 107 5.16 -1.80 -6.22
C TYR A 107 4.75 -3.21 -5.88
N GLU A 108 4.48 -4.03 -6.89
CA GLU A 108 4.38 -5.48 -6.78
C GLU A 108 5.46 -6.13 -7.64
N ALA A 109 6.11 -7.16 -7.12
CA ALA A 109 7.13 -7.93 -7.82
C ALA A 109 7.15 -9.39 -7.35
N GLU A 110 7.89 -10.24 -8.05
CA GLU A 110 8.07 -11.65 -7.68
C GLU A 110 8.88 -11.83 -6.37
N SER A 111 9.74 -10.88 -6.02
CA SER A 111 10.54 -10.93 -4.79
C SER A 111 11.05 -9.54 -4.39
N PHE A 112 11.45 -9.36 -3.13
CA PHE A 112 12.06 -8.11 -2.69
C PHE A 112 13.38 -7.83 -3.39
N LYS A 113 14.11 -8.89 -3.80
CA LYS A 113 15.34 -8.75 -4.58
C LYS A 113 15.07 -8.06 -5.92
N LYS A 114 14.00 -8.45 -6.62
CA LYS A 114 13.60 -7.83 -7.90
C LYS A 114 13.32 -6.34 -7.73
N ILE A 115 12.71 -5.96 -6.62
CA ILE A 115 12.49 -4.55 -6.26
C ILE A 115 13.82 -3.86 -5.94
N SER A 116 14.69 -4.46 -5.13
CA SER A 116 15.98 -3.84 -4.78
C SER A 116 16.91 -3.67 -5.97
N ASP A 117 16.88 -4.60 -6.93
CA ASP A 117 17.67 -4.54 -8.16
C ASP A 117 17.33 -3.29 -8.99
N VAL A 118 16.09 -2.78 -8.91
CA VAL A 118 15.69 -1.51 -9.54
C VAL A 118 16.45 -0.32 -8.94
N PHE A 119 16.57 -0.24 -7.62
CA PHE A 119 17.16 0.94 -6.96
C PHE A 119 18.68 1.06 -7.07
N VAL A 120 19.36 -0.03 -7.44
CA VAL A 120 20.81 -0.06 -7.65
C VAL A 120 21.19 -0.07 -9.13
N ASP A 121 20.21 -0.10 -10.03
CA ASP A 121 20.44 -0.09 -11.46
C ASP A 121 20.92 1.28 -11.96
N THR A 122 21.88 1.26 -12.87
CA THR A 122 22.54 2.47 -13.36
C THR A 122 21.66 3.32 -14.27
N GLU A 123 20.78 2.71 -15.08
CA GLU A 123 19.79 3.44 -15.89
C GLU A 123 18.76 4.09 -14.96
N PHE A 124 18.26 3.34 -13.98
CA PHE A 124 17.33 3.86 -12.98
C PHE A 124 17.91 5.05 -12.22
N ILE A 125 19.14 4.93 -11.72
CA ILE A 125 19.83 6.02 -11.03
C ILE A 125 19.99 7.23 -11.97
N ARG A 126 20.41 7.02 -13.21
CA ARG A 126 20.64 8.13 -14.13
C ARG A 126 19.35 8.85 -14.52
N GLU A 127 18.28 8.13 -14.80
CA GLU A 127 17.05 8.71 -15.35
C GLU A 127 16.04 9.07 -14.24
N VAL A 128 15.73 8.11 -13.38
CA VAL A 128 14.65 8.23 -12.39
C VAL A 128 15.12 9.06 -11.20
N VAL A 129 16.27 8.73 -10.59
CA VAL A 129 16.76 9.48 -9.43
C VAL A 129 17.02 10.95 -9.78
N THR A 130 17.59 11.22 -10.96
CA THR A 130 17.75 12.59 -11.49
C THR A 130 16.41 13.31 -11.69
N SER A 131 15.36 12.60 -12.14
CA SER A 131 14.01 13.17 -12.24
C SER A 131 13.46 13.49 -10.84
N GLU A 132 13.61 12.60 -9.87
CA GLU A 132 13.12 12.77 -8.49
C GLU A 132 13.75 13.98 -7.79
N GLN A 133 15.04 14.23 -7.96
CA GLN A 133 15.74 15.39 -7.38
C GLN A 133 15.09 16.74 -7.70
N ARG A 134 14.28 16.82 -8.76
CA ARG A 134 13.58 18.04 -9.16
C ARG A 134 12.39 18.39 -8.27
N PHE A 135 11.80 17.41 -7.56
CA PHE A 135 10.51 17.60 -6.91
C PHE A 135 10.29 16.83 -5.61
N ILE A 136 11.10 15.81 -5.32
CA ILE A 136 10.99 14.95 -4.13
C ILE A 136 12.13 15.23 -3.16
N ASP A 137 11.80 15.23 -1.87
CA ASP A 137 12.76 15.09 -0.78
C ASP A 137 12.97 13.60 -0.51
N ARG A 138 14.07 13.06 -1.05
CA ARG A 138 14.37 11.63 -0.99
C ARG A 138 14.79 11.18 0.41
N ASP A 139 15.41 12.06 1.20
CA ASP A 139 15.90 11.72 2.55
C ASP A 139 14.74 11.51 3.52
N ARG A 140 13.60 12.15 3.24
CA ARG A 140 12.36 11.96 4.01
C ARG A 140 11.54 10.75 3.57
N ALA A 141 11.76 10.20 2.38
CA ALA A 141 10.99 9.08 1.86
C ALA A 141 11.02 7.88 2.82
N LYS A 142 9.90 7.17 2.95
CA LYS A 142 9.80 5.97 3.80
C LYS A 142 9.52 4.76 2.94
N VAL A 143 10.40 3.77 3.02
CA VAL A 143 10.24 2.47 2.35
C VAL A 143 9.63 1.49 3.34
N ILE A 144 8.49 0.94 2.98
CA ILE A 144 7.71 0.04 3.82
C ILE A 144 7.50 -1.26 3.03
N PRO A 145 8.20 -2.35 3.36
CA PRO A 145 7.88 -3.67 2.85
C PRO A 145 6.47 -4.07 3.29
N VAL A 146 5.62 -4.48 2.34
CA VAL A 146 4.23 -4.84 2.60
C VAL A 146 4.01 -6.28 2.15
N ASN A 147 3.83 -7.17 3.12
CA ASN A 147 3.55 -8.59 2.86
C ASN A 147 2.15 -8.92 3.39
N PHE A 148 1.12 -8.48 2.66
CA PHE A 148 -0.26 -8.78 3.02
C PHE A 148 -0.65 -10.16 2.53
N ILE A 149 -1.23 -10.95 3.43
CA ILE A 149 -1.97 -12.16 3.07
C ILE A 149 -3.42 -11.70 2.86
N PRO A 150 -3.99 -11.83 1.65
CA PRO A 150 -5.41 -11.52 1.46
C PRO A 150 -6.23 -12.59 2.18
N PHE A 151 -7.15 -12.19 3.06
CA PHE A 151 -8.14 -13.09 3.69
C PHE A 151 -9.52 -12.96 3.04
N LEU A 152 -9.73 -11.89 2.28
CA LEU A 152 -10.93 -11.57 1.51
C LEU A 152 -10.49 -10.84 0.24
N ASP A 153 -10.79 -11.43 -0.91
CA ASP A 153 -10.53 -10.89 -2.25
C ASP A 153 -11.70 -11.37 -3.12
N LEU A 154 -12.67 -10.48 -3.38
CA LEU A 154 -13.98 -10.79 -3.96
C LEU A 154 -14.01 -10.57 -5.48
#